data_AF-A0A4R2ME78-F1
#
_entry.id   AF-A0A4R2ME78-F1
#
_cell.length_a   1.000
_cell.length_b   1.000
_cell.length_c   1.000
_cell.angle_alpha   90.00
_cell.angle_beta   90.00
_cell.angle_gamma   90.00
#
_symmetry.space_group_name_H-M   'P 1'
#
loop_
_entity.id
_entity.type
_entity.pdbx_description
1 polymer ?
#
loop_
_entity_poly.entity_id
_entity_poly.type
_entity_poly.pdbx_seq_one_letter_code
_entity_poly.pdbx_strand_id
1 'polypeptide(L)'
;MNPITELLVCHTCRPPGAPRDGVTAGQQLLDAVQALAADTPGAPTVRAVACLSACGRGCSAALQAPGKYSYVFGDLQADAASAADLLAAAARHQALPDGQIPWRERPEALRRGTLARLPPPACAIAAPEI
;
A
#
# COMPACT_ATOMS: atom_id res chain seq x y z
N MET A 1 -12.63 8.16 -16.92
CA MET A 1 -12.46 8.32 -15.46
C MET A 1 -11.14 7.66 -15.06
N ASN A 2 -10.30 8.34 -14.29
CA ASN A 2 -9.04 7.77 -13.80
C ASN A 2 -9.41 6.77 -12.67
N PRO A 3 -9.02 5.49 -12.76
CA PRO A 3 -9.45 4.50 -11.78
C PRO A 3 -8.91 4.84 -10.39
N ILE A 4 -9.74 4.60 -9.38
CA ILE A 4 -9.42 4.93 -7.98
C ILE A 4 -8.32 3.99 -7.50
N THR A 5 -7.30 4.57 -6.87
CA THR A 5 -6.22 3.81 -6.24
C THR A 5 -6.70 3.23 -4.91
N GLU A 6 -6.48 1.94 -4.71
CA GLU A 6 -6.59 1.29 -3.40
C GLU A 6 -5.21 1.18 -2.75
N LEU A 7 -5.15 1.54 -1.46
CA LEU A 7 -4.03 1.27 -0.57
C LEU A 7 -4.38 0.08 0.33
N LEU A 8 -3.73 -1.05 0.09
CA LEU A 8 -3.93 -2.27 0.85
C LEU A 8 -2.86 -2.38 1.94
N VAL A 9 -3.27 -2.56 3.19
CA VAL A 9 -2.32 -2.74 4.31
C VAL A 9 -2.47 -4.14 4.89
N CYS A 10 -1.35 -4.86 5.00
CA CYS A 10 -1.33 -6.18 5.62
C CYS A 10 -1.48 -6.04 7.15
N HIS A 11 -2.69 -6.21 7.65
CA HIS A 11 -2.99 -5.95 9.06
C HIS A 11 -2.48 -7.07 9.98
N THR A 12 -2.20 -8.27 9.47
CA THR A 12 -1.69 -9.38 10.30
C THR A 12 -0.16 -9.41 10.40
N CYS A 13 0.53 -8.50 9.70
CA CYS A 13 1.98 -8.54 9.57
C CYS A 13 2.69 -8.44 10.92
N ARG A 14 3.64 -9.36 11.17
CA ARG A 14 4.58 -9.33 12.30
C ARG A 14 6.01 -9.35 11.75
N PRO A 15 6.70 -8.20 11.69
CA PRO A 15 8.09 -8.12 11.26
C PRO A 15 9.01 -9.00 12.11
N PRO A 16 10.19 -9.40 11.61
CA PRO A 16 11.17 -10.12 12.41
C PRO A 16 11.50 -9.37 13.71
N GLY A 17 11.45 -10.08 14.85
CA GLY A 17 11.70 -9.50 16.16
C GLY A 17 10.49 -8.84 16.84
N ALA A 18 9.35 -8.71 16.15
CA ALA A 18 8.13 -8.19 16.77
C ALA A 18 7.50 -9.22 17.74
N PRO A 19 6.87 -8.77 18.84
CA PRO A 19 6.12 -9.63 19.75
C PRO A 19 5.03 -10.44 19.02
N ARG A 20 4.79 -11.66 19.49
CA ARG A 20 3.73 -12.55 18.95
C ARG A 20 2.37 -12.29 19.57
N ASP A 21 2.37 -11.78 20.78
CA ASP A 21 1.20 -11.32 21.52
C ASP A 21 0.86 -9.87 21.18
N GLY A 22 -0.34 -9.46 21.57
CA GLY A 22 -0.84 -8.10 21.36
C GLY A 22 -1.14 -7.74 19.89
N VAL A 23 -1.36 -6.44 19.71
CA VAL A 23 -1.68 -5.83 18.41
C VAL A 23 -0.49 -6.02 17.47
N THR A 24 -0.76 -6.50 16.26
CA THR A 24 0.26 -6.67 15.22
C THR A 24 0.81 -5.31 14.78
N ALA A 25 2.09 -5.26 14.41
CA ALA A 25 2.66 -4.06 13.80
C ALA A 25 1.93 -3.68 12.50
N GLY A 26 1.41 -4.67 11.76
CA GLY A 26 0.54 -4.43 10.60
C GLY A 26 -0.77 -3.71 10.95
N GLN A 27 -1.40 -4.07 12.08
CA GLN A 27 -2.62 -3.39 12.52
C GLN A 27 -2.32 -1.96 12.98
N GLN A 28 -1.22 -1.75 13.72
CA GLN A 28 -0.77 -0.41 14.10
C GLN A 28 -0.50 0.49 12.88
N LEU A 29 0.12 -0.05 11.82
CA LEU A 29 0.31 0.67 10.56
C LEU A 29 -1.04 1.00 9.89
N LEU A 30 -1.96 0.04 9.84
CA LEU A 30 -3.30 0.26 9.28
C LEU A 30 -4.02 1.38 10.01
N ASP A 31 -4.01 1.37 11.34
CA ASP A 31 -4.65 2.38 12.18
C ASP A 31 -4.03 3.77 11.92
N ALA A 32 -2.70 3.86 11.82
CA ALA A 32 -1.99 5.10 11.49
C ALA A 32 -2.35 5.64 10.10
N VAL A 33 -2.46 4.76 9.10
CA VAL A 33 -2.89 5.12 7.74
C VAL A 33 -4.33 5.61 7.73
N GLN A 34 -5.24 4.92 8.42
CA GLN A 34 -6.65 5.30 8.48
C GLN A 34 -6.86 6.64 9.18
N ALA A 35 -6.16 6.87 10.31
CA ALA A 35 -6.21 8.13 11.02
C ALA A 35 -5.77 9.30 10.12
N LEU A 36 -4.63 9.16 9.43
CA LEU A 36 -4.12 10.21 8.56
C LEU A 36 -4.98 10.41 7.29
N ALA A 37 -5.55 9.33 6.76
CA ALA A 37 -6.44 9.39 5.60
C ALA A 37 -7.75 10.13 5.90
N ALA A 38 -8.28 10.01 7.13
CA ALA A 38 -9.51 10.69 7.53
C ALA A 38 -9.38 12.23 7.45
N ASP A 39 -8.19 12.76 7.70
CA ASP A 39 -7.89 14.20 7.65
C ASP A 39 -7.39 14.66 6.27
N THR A 40 -7.28 13.76 5.29
CA THR A 40 -6.71 14.05 3.97
C THR A 40 -7.79 14.08 2.88
N PRO A 41 -8.15 15.27 2.35
CA PRO A 41 -9.09 15.36 1.23
C PRO A 41 -8.57 14.60 0.00
N GLY A 42 -9.42 13.73 -0.57
CA GLY A 42 -9.05 12.93 -1.74
C GLY A 42 -8.10 11.78 -1.44
N ALA A 43 -8.01 11.35 -0.17
CA ALA A 43 -7.29 10.13 0.21
C ALA A 43 -7.74 8.91 -0.61
N PRO A 44 -6.82 7.97 -0.89
CA PRO A 44 -7.17 6.71 -1.55
C PRO A 44 -8.12 5.88 -0.70
N THR A 45 -8.75 4.88 -1.32
CA THR A 45 -9.48 3.85 -0.56
C THR A 45 -8.47 3.00 0.20
N VAL A 46 -8.50 3.07 1.54
CA VAL A 46 -7.64 2.26 2.42
C VAL A 46 -8.37 0.96 2.77
N ARG A 47 -7.73 -0.18 2.54
CA ARG A 47 -8.32 -1.49 2.81
C ARG A 47 -7.37 -2.41 3.57
N ALA A 48 -7.89 -3.08 4.59
CA ALA A 48 -7.17 -4.14 5.27
C ALA A 48 -7.08 -5.40 4.39
N VAL A 49 -5.92 -6.05 4.38
CA VAL A 49 -5.75 -7.40 3.83
C VAL A 49 -5.11 -8.33 4.84
N ALA A 50 -5.51 -9.59 4.82
CA ALA A 50 -5.00 -10.58 5.74
C ALA A 50 -3.51 -10.86 5.52
N CYS A 51 -3.04 -10.96 4.27
CA CYS A 51 -1.64 -11.30 4.00
C CYS A 51 -1.18 -10.78 2.63
N LEU A 52 0.09 -10.35 2.55
CA LEU A 52 0.82 -10.03 1.31
C LEU A 52 2.04 -10.94 1.12
N SER A 53 2.19 -11.99 1.93
CA SER A 53 3.31 -12.94 1.92
C SER A 53 4.70 -12.28 2.04
N ALA A 54 4.75 -11.12 2.68
CA ALA A 54 5.94 -10.29 2.83
C ALA A 54 6.44 -10.21 4.29
N CYS A 55 6.09 -11.19 5.13
CA CYS A 55 6.37 -11.13 6.58
C CYS A 55 7.86 -10.94 6.92
N GLY A 56 8.78 -11.52 6.13
CA GLY A 56 10.22 -11.34 6.33
C GLY A 56 10.72 -9.91 6.11
N ARG A 57 9.93 -9.07 5.43
CA ARG A 57 10.16 -7.64 5.18
C ARG A 57 8.92 -6.84 5.57
N GLY A 58 8.29 -7.19 6.69
CA GLY A 58 7.16 -6.44 7.26
C GLY A 58 7.60 -5.12 7.92
N CYS A 59 6.73 -4.15 8.12
CA CYS A 59 5.33 -4.12 7.68
C CYS A 59 5.20 -3.97 6.16
N SER A 60 4.09 -4.44 5.60
CA SER A 60 3.87 -4.46 4.15
C SER A 60 2.53 -3.86 3.75
N ALA A 61 2.54 -3.22 2.59
CA ALA A 61 1.37 -2.59 1.97
C ALA A 61 1.46 -2.70 0.44
N ALA A 62 0.36 -2.50 -0.25
CA ALA A 62 0.30 -2.53 -1.70
C ALA A 62 -0.55 -1.39 -2.27
N LEU A 63 -0.25 -1.00 -3.50
CA LEU A 63 -1.08 -0.11 -4.30
C LEU A 63 -1.59 -0.86 -5.52
N GLN A 64 -2.86 -0.67 -5.86
CA GLN A 64 -3.43 -1.16 -7.10
C GLN A 64 -4.51 -0.21 -7.62
N ALA A 65 -4.75 -0.29 -8.91
CA ALA A 65 -5.98 0.18 -9.54
C ALA A 65 -6.15 -0.57 -10.87
N PRO A 66 -7.38 -0.71 -11.38
CA PRO A 66 -7.63 -1.24 -12.72
C PRO A 66 -6.75 -0.57 -13.79
N GLY A 67 -6.07 -1.37 -14.61
CA GLY A 67 -5.23 -0.87 -15.71
C GLY A 67 -3.91 -0.19 -15.29
N LYS A 68 -3.56 -0.17 -14.01
CA LYS A 68 -2.33 0.45 -13.49
C LYS A 68 -1.30 -0.56 -12.99
N TYR A 69 -0.04 -0.14 -12.95
CA TYR A 69 1.04 -0.90 -12.30
C TYR A 69 0.75 -1.09 -10.81
N SER A 70 0.78 -2.33 -10.34
CA SER A 70 0.63 -2.60 -8.91
C SER A 70 1.98 -2.58 -8.21
N TYR A 71 1.99 -2.13 -6.95
CA TYR A 71 3.18 -2.06 -6.12
C TYR A 71 2.99 -2.87 -4.85
N VAL A 72 4.04 -3.56 -4.41
CA VAL A 72 4.12 -4.13 -3.07
C VAL A 72 5.33 -3.52 -2.37
N PHE A 73 5.08 -2.97 -1.19
CA PHE A 73 6.07 -2.35 -0.33
C PHE A 73 6.29 -3.18 0.93
N GLY A 74 7.51 -3.14 1.45
CA GLY A 74 7.95 -3.76 2.69
C GLY A 74 8.92 -2.86 3.44
N ASP A 75 9.44 -3.37 4.56
CA ASP A 75 10.31 -2.69 5.52
C ASP A 75 9.71 -1.39 6.09
N LEU A 76 8.38 -1.31 6.08
CA LEU A 76 7.64 -0.19 6.63
C LEU A 76 7.63 -0.25 8.16
N GLN A 77 7.65 0.92 8.80
CA GLN A 77 7.47 1.04 10.23
C GLN A 77 6.00 1.22 10.57
N ALA A 78 5.60 0.81 11.78
CA ALA A 78 4.24 1.02 12.28
C ALA A 78 4.08 2.43 12.87
N ASP A 79 4.31 3.45 12.04
CA ASP A 79 4.36 4.85 12.45
C ASP A 79 3.67 5.80 11.46
N ALA A 80 3.48 7.05 11.90
CA ALA A 80 2.86 8.09 11.10
C ALA A 80 3.70 8.49 9.86
N ALA A 81 5.02 8.33 9.91
CA ALA A 81 5.90 8.63 8.79
C ALA A 81 5.69 7.65 7.62
N SER A 82 5.65 6.36 7.92
CA SER A 82 5.34 5.31 6.94
C SER A 82 3.92 5.44 6.41
N ALA A 83 2.97 5.81 7.27
CA ALA A 83 1.60 6.11 6.85
C ALA A 83 1.53 7.28 5.85
N ALA A 84 2.23 8.38 6.14
CA ALA A 84 2.30 9.53 5.25
C ALA A 84 2.95 9.19 3.90
N ASP A 85 4.04 8.42 3.91
CA ASP A 85 4.71 7.95 2.69
C ASP A 85 3.79 7.09 1.82
N LEU A 86 3.00 6.19 2.42
CA LEU A 86 2.03 5.36 1.71
C LEU A 86 0.93 6.20 1.05
N LEU A 87 0.36 7.18 1.77
CA LEU A 87 -0.67 8.07 1.21
C LEU A 87 -0.10 8.95 0.09
N ALA A 88 1.12 9.47 0.26
CA ALA A 88 1.83 10.23 -0.75
C ALA A 88 2.13 9.41 -2.02
N ALA A 89 2.45 8.11 -1.88
CA ALA A 89 2.60 7.22 -3.01
C ALA A 89 1.27 6.88 -3.68
N ALA A 90 0.21 6.65 -2.89
CA ALA A 90 -1.13 6.40 -3.41
C ALA A 90 -1.67 7.58 -4.22
N ALA A 91 -1.46 8.81 -3.76
CA ALA A 91 -1.83 10.03 -4.48
C ALA A 91 -1.10 10.14 -5.82
N ARG A 92 0.20 9.84 -5.88
CA ARG A 92 0.98 9.80 -7.13
C ARG A 92 0.50 8.70 -8.08
N HIS A 93 0.27 7.50 -7.55
CA HIS A 93 -0.29 6.39 -8.32
C HIS A 93 -1.67 6.74 -8.90
N GLN A 94 -2.50 7.48 -8.15
CA GLN A 94 -3.78 7.96 -8.62
C GLN A 94 -3.62 9.00 -9.74
N ALA A 95 -2.72 9.96 -9.58
CA ALA A 95 -2.49 11.02 -10.56
C ALA A 95 -1.96 10.49 -11.91
N LEU A 96 -1.14 9.44 -11.90
CA LEU A 96 -0.52 8.90 -13.11
C LEU A 96 -1.47 7.96 -13.87
N PRO A 97 -1.62 8.10 -15.20
CA PRO A 97 -2.55 7.28 -16.00
C PRO A 97 -2.29 5.78 -15.92
N ASP A 98 -1.02 5.37 -15.92
CA ASP A 98 -0.57 3.98 -15.82
C ASP A 98 -0.18 3.58 -14.39
N GLY A 99 -0.26 4.51 -13.43
CA GLY A 99 0.17 4.32 -12.04
C GLY A 99 1.67 4.13 -11.86
N GLN A 100 2.50 4.32 -12.90
CA GLN A 100 3.93 4.07 -12.81
C GLN A 100 4.66 5.24 -12.13
N ILE A 101 4.78 5.20 -10.80
CA ILE A 101 5.47 6.24 -10.02
C ILE A 101 6.96 6.30 -10.41
N PRO A 102 7.45 7.45 -10.95
CA PRO A 102 8.85 7.65 -11.28
C PRO A 102 9.73 7.45 -10.05
N TRP A 103 10.90 6.83 -10.23
CA TRP A 103 11.79 6.49 -9.11
C TRP A 103 12.12 7.68 -8.20
N ARG A 104 12.38 8.85 -8.82
CA ARG A 104 12.72 10.11 -8.12
C ARG A 104 11.55 10.74 -7.37
N GLU A 105 10.32 10.34 -7.66
CA GLU A 105 9.12 10.89 -7.02
C GLU A 105 8.62 10.01 -5.87
N ARG A 106 9.15 8.79 -5.75
CA ARG A 106 8.84 7.91 -4.62
C ARG A 106 9.42 8.50 -3.33
N PRO A 107 8.68 8.44 -2.21
CA PRO A 107 9.24 8.67 -0.89
C PRO A 107 10.45 7.76 -0.63
N GLU A 108 11.39 8.22 0.19
CA GLU A 108 12.67 7.54 0.37
C GLU A 108 12.50 6.13 0.93
N ALA A 109 11.63 5.94 1.91
CA ALA A 109 11.33 4.63 2.49
C ALA A 109 10.84 3.64 1.42
N LEU A 110 9.96 4.10 0.53
CA LEU A 110 9.37 3.26 -0.52
C LEU A 110 10.32 2.96 -1.69
N ARG A 111 11.35 3.79 -1.92
CA ARG A 111 12.40 3.48 -2.92
C ARG A 111 13.13 2.20 -2.54
N ARG A 112 13.58 2.09 -1.29
CA ARG A 112 14.27 0.89 -0.78
C ARG A 112 13.30 -0.25 -0.48
N GLY A 113 12.09 0.09 -0.03
CA GLY A 113 11.05 -0.86 0.36
C GLY A 113 10.22 -1.46 -0.76
N THR A 114 10.46 -1.14 -2.05
CA THR A 114 9.69 -1.77 -3.14
C THR A 114 10.08 -3.25 -3.27
N LEU A 115 9.17 -4.15 -2.91
CA LEU A 115 9.35 -5.61 -3.02
C LEU A 115 9.04 -6.10 -4.43
N ALA A 116 7.97 -5.57 -5.02
CA ALA A 116 7.52 -5.93 -6.35
C ALA A 116 6.84 -4.73 -7.03
N ARG A 117 6.98 -4.69 -8.35
CA ARG A 117 6.18 -3.85 -9.24
C ARG A 117 5.65 -4.74 -10.36
N LEU A 118 4.35 -4.90 -10.40
CA LEU A 118 3.67 -5.79 -11.35
C LEU A 118 3.05 -4.96 -12.48
N PRO A 119 3.19 -5.37 -13.75
CA PRO A 119 2.48 -4.72 -14.83
C PRO A 119 0.97 -4.88 -14.65
N PRO A 120 0.15 -3.99 -15.23
CA PRO A 120 -1.28 -4.20 -15.28
C PRO A 120 -1.59 -5.54 -15.96
N PRO A 121 -2.62 -6.27 -15.51
CA PRO A 121 -2.98 -7.56 -16.10
C PRO A 121 -3.31 -7.39 -17.59
N ALA A 122 -2.81 -8.31 -18.42
CA ALA A 122 -2.96 -8.26 -19.89
C ALA A 122 -4.43 -8.34 -20.35
N CYS A 123 -5.33 -8.82 -19.49
CA CYS A 123 -6.76 -8.83 -19.70
C CYS A 123 -7.44 -8.38 -18.40
N ALA A 124 -8.24 -7.31 -18.46
CA ALA A 124 -9.20 -7.05 -17.41
C ALA A 124 -10.26 -8.16 -17.51
N ILE A 125 -10.16 -9.17 -16.66
CA ILE A 125 -11.27 -10.10 -16.50
C ILE A 125 -12.43 -9.24 -16.00
N ALA A 126 -13.45 -9.05 -16.84
CA ALA A 126 -14.66 -8.36 -16.41
C ALA A 126 -15.15 -9.05 -15.15
N ALA A 127 -15.33 -8.30 -14.06
CA ALA A 127 -15.90 -8.87 -12.84
C ALA A 127 -17.24 -9.53 -13.22
N PRO A 128 -17.54 -10.75 -12.73
CA PRO A 128 -18.84 -11.34 -12.97
C PRO A 128 -19.90 -10.41 -12.40
N GLU A 129 -20.86 -10.01 -13.23
CA GLU A 129 -22.09 -9.38 -12.76
C GLU A 129 -22.82 -10.43 -11.90
N ILE A 130 -23.01 -10.13 -10.61
CA ILE A 130 -23.85 -10.91 -9.69
C ILE A 130 -25.24 -10.27 -9.70
#